data_AF-A0A3B8MN05-F1
#
_entry.id   AF-A0A3B8MN05-F1
#
_cell.length_a   1.000
_cell.length_b   1.000
_cell.length_c   1.000
_cell.angle_alpha   90.00
_cell.angle_beta   90.00
_cell.angle_gamma   90.00
#
_symmetry.space_group_name_H-M   'P 1'
#
loop_
_entity.id
_entity.type
_entity.pdbx_description
1 polymer ?
#
loop_
_entity_poly.entity_id
_entity_poly.type
_entity_poly.pdbx_seq_one_letter_code
_entity_poly.pdbx_strand_id
1 'polypeptide(L)' 'MNIIDTIFDAFHRNGDALYDGGEAITQSQHALQAAHLTEQEGKPATLIASSL' A
#
# COMPACT_ATOMS: atom_id res chain seq x y z
N MET A 1 9.83 3.69 -18.09
CA MET A 1 9.02 3.78 -16.87
C MET A 1 7.62 3.30 -17.21
N ASN A 2 7.22 2.15 -16.69
CA ASN A 2 5.85 1.66 -16.79
C ASN A 2 5.03 2.10 -15.55
N ILE A 3 3.75 1.75 -15.50
CA ILE A 3 2.87 2.15 -14.39
C ILE A 3 3.30 1.55 -13.04
N ILE A 4 3.85 0.34 -13.04
CA ILE A 4 4.34 -0.34 -11.83
C ILE A 4 5.56 0.39 -11.27
N ASP A 5 6.49 0.80 -12.13
CA ASP A 5 7.66 1.59 -11.73
C ASP A 5 7.22 2.92 -11.06
N THR A 6 6.21 3.59 -11.61
CA THR A 6 5.66 4.83 -11.03
C THR A 6 5.03 4.62 -9.66
N ILE A 7 4.33 3.49 -9.45
CA ILE A 7 3.76 3.14 -8.15
C ILE A 7 4.88 2.91 -7.14
N PHE A 8 5.91 2.12 -7.48
CA PHE A 8 7.04 1.89 -6.59
C PHE A 8 7.80 3.17 -6.25
N ASP A 9 7.98 4.07 -7.22
CA ASP A 9 8.58 5.38 -6.97
C ASP A 9 7.75 6.24 -6.00
N ALA A 10 6.43 6.18 -6.06
CA ALA A 10 5.56 6.86 -5.10
C ALA A 10 5.70 6.30 -3.67
N PHE A 11 5.74 4.97 -3.52
CA PHE A 11 6.03 4.33 -2.23
C PHE A 11 7.41 4.73 -1.70
N HIS A 12 8.42 4.78 -2.57
CA HIS A 12 9.78 5.15 -2.16
C HIS A 12 9.88 6.61 -1.70
N ARG A 13 9.26 7.54 -2.43
CA ARG A 13 9.38 8.98 -2.13
C ARG A 13 8.50 9.45 -0.98
N ASN A 14 7.33 8.84 -0.79
CA ASN A 14 6.30 9.34 0.13
C ASN A 14 5.93 8.35 1.23
N GLY A 15 6.38 7.09 1.13
CA GLY A 15 5.94 6.00 1.98
C GLY A 15 6.26 6.14 3.46
N ASP A 16 7.29 6.91 3.81
CA ASP A 16 7.72 7.18 5.18
C ASP A 16 6.96 8.35 5.83
N ALA A 17 6.16 9.10 5.06
CA ALA A 17 5.29 10.12 5.63
C ALA A 17 4.22 9.47 6.50
N LEU A 18 3.80 10.16 7.56
CA LEU A 18 2.64 9.74 8.36
C LEU A 18 1.40 9.64 7.47
N TYR A 19 0.56 8.66 7.77
CA TYR A 19 -0.71 8.53 7.11
C TYR A 19 -1.62 9.69 7.52
N ASP A 20 -1.91 10.58 6.56
CA ASP A 20 -2.72 11.79 6.77
C ASP A 20 -4.18 11.49 7.17
N GLY A 21 -4.60 10.22 7.16
CA GLY A 21 -5.88 9.76 7.69
C GLY A 21 -5.97 9.69 9.22
N GLY A 22 -4.93 10.11 9.94
CA GLY A 22 -4.94 10.24 11.40
C GLY A 22 -4.46 8.99 12.15
N GLU A 23 -3.85 8.03 11.45
CA GLU A 23 -3.28 6.84 12.07
C GLU A 23 -1.79 7.05 12.40
N ALA A 24 -1.32 6.47 13.51
CA ALA A 24 0.08 6.56 13.93
C ALA A 24 0.99 5.56 13.18
N ILE A 25 0.81 5.46 11.87
CA ILE A 25 1.60 4.62 10.95
C ILE A 25 1.94 5.42 9.69
N THR A 26 2.92 4.94 8.91
CA THR A 26 3.29 5.58 7.66
C THR A 26 2.35 5.18 6.51
N GLN A 27 2.38 5.96 5.42
CA GLN A 27 1.63 5.66 4.18
C GLN A 27 1.92 4.24 3.67
N SER A 28 3.20 3.83 3.63
CA SER A 28 3.60 2.48 3.23
C SER A 28 3.09 1.41 4.20
N GLN A 29 3.12 1.67 5.51
CA GLN A 29 2.63 0.72 6.50
C GLN A 29 1.13 0.48 6.34
N HIS A 30 0.33 1.55 6.18
CA HIS A 30 -1.11 1.45 5.97
C HIS A 30 -1.45 0.60 4.75
N ALA A 31 -0.89 0.96 3.59
CA ALA A 31 -1.09 0.26 2.33
C ALA A 31 -0.69 -1.23 2.39
N LEU A 32 0.52 -1.53 2.88
CA LEU A 32 1.03 -2.90 2.94
C LEU A 32 0.24 -3.77 3.94
N GLN A 33 -0.19 -3.20 5.07
CA GLN A 33 -1.00 -3.93 6.05
C GLN A 33 -2.39 -4.25 5.50
N ALA A 34 -3.04 -3.31 4.81
CA ALA A 34 -4.35 -3.53 4.17
C ALA A 34 -4.28 -4.60 3.07
N ALA A 35 -3.25 -4.55 2.22
CA ALA A 35 -2.99 -5.58 1.21
C ALA A 35 -2.70 -6.95 1.85
N HIS A 36 -1.86 -7.00 2.89
CA HIS A 36 -1.52 -8.25 3.58
C HIS A 36 -2.72 -8.87 4.31
N LEU A 37 -3.59 -8.07 4.93
CA LEU A 37 -4.82 -8.59 5.54
C LEU A 37 -5.75 -9.19 4.47
N THR A 38 -5.89 -8.50 3.34
CA THR A 38 -6.67 -8.99 2.18
C THR A 38 -6.11 -10.32 1.65
N GLU A 39 -4.79 -10.45 1.60
CA GLU A 39 -4.10 -11.69 1.24
C GLU A 39 -4.36 -12.82 2.25
N GLN A 40 -4.26 -12.54 3.56
CA GLN A 40 -4.52 -13.52 4.62
C GLN A 40 -5.95 -14.06 4.59
N GLU A 41 -6.92 -13.26 4.14
CA GLU A 41 -8.30 -13.69 3.92
C GLU A 41 -8.51 -14.54 2.66
N GLY A 42 -7.45 -14.82 1.88
CA GLY A 42 -7.51 -15.64 0.67
C GLY A 42 -8.25 -14.97 -0.49
N LYS A 43 -8.26 -13.63 -0.53
CA LYS A 43 -8.96 -12.85 -1.57
C LYS A 43 -8.20 -12.87 -2.91
N PRO A 44 -8.88 -12.59 -4.03
CA PRO A 44 -8.22 -12.56 -5.34
C PRO A 44 -7.16 -11.45 -5.42
N ALA A 45 -6.14 -11.66 -6.27
CA ALA A 45 -5.04 -10.72 -6.47
C ALA A 45 -5.47 -9.30 -6.86
N THR A 46 -6.59 -9.17 -7.58
CA THR A 46 -7.17 -7.85 -7.91
C THR A 46 -7.60 -7.08 -6.68
N LEU A 47 -8.15 -7.76 -5.66
CA LEU A 47 -8.55 -7.12 -4.41
C LEU A 47 -7.33 -6.80 -3.54
N ILE A 48 -6.34 -7.70 -3.51
CA ILE A 48 -5.05 -7.46 -2.82
C ILE A 48 -4.38 -6.20 -3.38
N ALA A 49 -4.30 -6.09 -4.71
CA ALA A 49 -3.68 -4.94 -5.37
C ALA A 49 -4.47 -3.63 -5.21
N SER A 50 -5.80 -3.69 -5.03
CA SER A 50 -6.61 -2.49 -4.78
C SER A 50 -6.59 -2.03 -3.33
N SER A 51 -6.22 -2.91 -2.39
CA SER A 51 -6.05 -2.59 -0.97
C SER A 51 -4.68 -1.97 -0.66
N LEU A 52 -3.76 -1.99 -1.63
CA LEU A 52 -2.43 -1.39 -1.58
C LEU A 52 -2.50 0.08 -2.06
#